data_AF-A0A3C8C7H0-F1
#
_entry.id   AF-A0A3C8C7H0-F1
#
_cell.length_a   1.000
_cell.length_b   1.000
_cell.length_c   1.000
_cell.angle_alpha   90.00
_cell.angle_beta   90.00
_cell.angle_gamma   90.00
#
_symmetry.space_group_name_H-M   'P 1'
#
loop_
_entity.id
_entity.type
_entity.pdbx_description
1 polymer ?
#
loop_
_entity_poly.entity_id
_entity_poly.type
_entity_poly.pdbx_seq_one_letter_code
_entity_poly.pdbx_strand_id
1 'polypeptide(L)'
;MLFNHKDEITRQLKNIATQDNGGVKIEDADKFRGDVLDQLVQNAVLNPSAEIKGLSRFLIKSAALELGIVNSSIQGLYEARGRGEVKGFTVPALNIRGMPYELCRAIFRTAIKSNAGAFIFELAKSEMSYTFQKPHELSTVILAAAIKEGFTGSVFIQGDHFQVNAKNYAQDPEKEIAGLKNLIQNGIAGGFYNIDIDTSTLVDLSKSGVVEQQRANFEVGVELTEYIRELEPFGITISVGGEIGEVGKENSNEQELKAYLDNFNELLEKARPGATTISKISIQTGTSHGGVPLPDGTVAEVNLDFDTLKKLSRISRESYGLAGAVQHGASTLPQDMFYKFPELETAEIHLATDFQNMIYGSVLFPSDFKEEIYTHLREKFANEKKSDQTDEQFIYKTRKKGFGEFKSEFWGLSTEIREGIGKELETKMDFLFNKLAVQNTKDCVNKTVELVPIRPKLEEEVTACQ
;
A
#
# COMPACT_ATOMS: atom_id res chain seq x y z
N MET A 1 -24.79 8.83 6.01
CA MET A 1 -25.85 9.18 5.03
C MET A 1 -25.19 9.87 3.85
N LEU A 2 -25.65 9.59 2.62
CA LEU A 2 -25.12 10.24 1.43
C LEU A 2 -25.79 11.60 1.22
N PHE A 3 -25.01 12.60 0.83
CA PHE A 3 -25.51 13.93 0.50
C PHE A 3 -26.18 13.91 -0.87
N ASN A 4 -27.28 14.64 -1.00
CA ASN A 4 -27.98 14.83 -2.27
C ASN A 4 -27.52 16.11 -3.00
N HIS A 5 -27.11 17.11 -2.24
CA HIS A 5 -26.70 18.42 -2.76
C HIS A 5 -25.48 18.97 -2.01
N LYS A 6 -24.64 19.75 -2.72
CA LYS A 6 -23.44 20.38 -2.12
C LYS A 6 -23.76 21.28 -0.92
N ASP A 7 -24.94 21.91 -0.91
CA ASP A 7 -25.39 22.77 0.20
C ASP A 7 -25.60 22.01 1.52
N GLU A 8 -25.82 20.68 1.47
CA GLU A 8 -25.83 19.84 2.67
C GLU A 8 -24.46 19.79 3.33
N ILE A 9 -23.39 19.69 2.54
CA ILE A 9 -22.00 19.73 3.04
C ILE A 9 -21.73 21.08 3.70
N THR A 10 -22.05 22.19 3.03
CA THR A 10 -21.86 23.54 3.57
C THR A 10 -22.60 23.74 4.90
N ARG A 11 -23.82 23.22 5.01
CA ARG A 11 -24.60 23.29 6.25
C ARG A 11 -23.97 22.46 7.37
N GLN A 12 -23.45 21.28 7.07
CA GLN A 12 -22.78 20.45 8.07
C GLN A 12 -21.45 21.03 8.54
N LEU A 13 -20.73 21.70 7.66
CA LEU A 13 -19.45 22.33 8.01
C LEU A 13 -19.59 23.69 8.69
N LYS A 14 -20.81 24.23 8.81
CA LYS A 14 -21.05 25.54 9.43
C LYS A 14 -20.47 25.60 10.85
N ASN A 15 -19.62 26.60 11.10
CA ASN A 15 -18.90 26.80 12.36
C ASN A 15 -17.93 25.66 12.74
N ILE A 16 -17.59 24.78 11.79
CA ILE A 16 -16.63 23.67 11.98
C ILE A 16 -15.45 23.87 11.03
N ALA A 17 -15.72 24.11 9.75
CA ALA A 17 -14.71 24.39 8.75
C ALA A 17 -15.26 25.29 7.64
N THR A 18 -14.40 26.09 7.03
CA THR A 18 -14.77 26.97 5.90
C THR A 18 -13.80 26.77 4.76
N GLN A 19 -14.30 26.78 3.52
CA GLN A 19 -13.41 26.81 2.36
C GLN A 19 -12.69 28.17 2.32
N ASP A 20 -11.36 28.14 2.14
CA ASP A 20 -10.52 29.34 2.11
C ASP A 20 -9.44 29.20 1.02
N ASN A 21 -9.41 30.15 0.07
CA ASN A 21 -8.37 30.26 -0.97
C ASN A 21 -7.92 28.95 -1.62
N GLY A 22 -8.88 28.09 -2.01
CA GLY A 22 -8.59 26.79 -2.63
C GLY A 22 -8.17 25.67 -1.65
N GLY A 23 -8.39 25.86 -0.35
CA GLY A 23 -8.24 24.86 0.71
C GLY A 23 -9.37 24.93 1.74
N VAL A 24 -9.10 24.50 2.97
CA VAL A 24 -10.05 24.48 4.09
C VAL A 24 -9.38 25.05 5.33
N LYS A 25 -10.05 25.96 6.01
CA LYS A 25 -9.71 26.42 7.35
C LYS A 25 -10.55 25.67 8.38
N ILE A 26 -9.91 25.09 9.39
CA ILE A 26 -10.58 24.39 10.48
C ILE A 26 -10.84 25.37 11.63
N GLU A 27 -12.12 25.58 11.96
CA GLU A 27 -12.55 26.44 13.07
C GLU A 27 -12.73 25.64 14.37
N ASP A 28 -13.10 24.37 14.27
CA ASP A 28 -13.26 23.45 15.41
C ASP A 28 -12.83 22.03 15.02
N ALA A 29 -11.59 21.67 15.38
CA ALA A 29 -10.99 20.39 15.03
C ALA A 29 -11.72 19.19 15.68
N ASP A 30 -12.22 19.34 16.90
CA ASP A 30 -12.88 18.24 17.61
C ASP A 30 -14.25 17.95 17.02
N LYS A 31 -15.01 19.00 16.67
CA LYS A 31 -16.26 18.81 15.92
C LYS A 31 -16.01 18.25 14.53
N PHE A 32 -14.94 18.67 13.85
CA PHE A 32 -14.60 18.14 12.52
C PHE A 32 -14.33 16.62 12.59
N ARG A 33 -13.61 16.15 13.61
CA ARG A 33 -13.35 14.72 13.86
C ARG A 33 -14.61 13.91 14.21
N GLY A 34 -15.73 14.56 14.51
CA GLY A 34 -16.99 13.92 14.84
C GLY A 34 -17.71 13.32 13.62
N ASP A 35 -19.05 13.29 13.70
CA ASP A 35 -19.92 12.67 12.69
C ASP A 35 -19.76 13.28 11.29
N VAL A 36 -19.34 14.54 11.19
CA VAL A 36 -19.18 15.21 9.90
C VAL A 36 -18.09 14.57 9.05
N LEU A 37 -16.97 14.17 9.66
CA LEU A 37 -15.91 13.44 8.95
C LEU A 37 -16.37 12.05 8.52
N ASP A 38 -17.09 11.34 9.39
CA ASP A 38 -17.61 10.01 9.06
C ASP A 38 -18.60 10.06 7.88
N GLN A 39 -19.40 11.14 7.79
CA GLN A 39 -20.27 11.38 6.64
C GLN A 39 -19.47 11.78 5.39
N LEU A 40 -18.48 12.65 5.51
CA LEU A 40 -17.63 13.05 4.38
C LEU A 40 -16.89 11.85 3.78
N VAL A 41 -16.29 10.98 4.60
CA VAL A 41 -15.54 9.82 4.09
C VAL A 41 -16.47 8.81 3.42
N GLN A 42 -17.68 8.59 3.97
CA GLN A 42 -18.68 7.74 3.31
C GLN A 42 -19.08 8.30 1.94
N ASN A 43 -19.23 9.63 1.83
CA ASN A 43 -19.55 10.29 0.56
C ASN A 43 -18.38 10.28 -0.43
N ALA A 44 -17.14 10.42 0.05
CA ALA A 44 -15.93 10.36 -0.75
C ALA A 44 -15.69 8.98 -1.42
N VAL A 45 -16.35 7.94 -0.91
CA VAL A 45 -16.26 6.58 -1.43
C VAL A 45 -17.51 6.22 -2.25
N LEU A 46 -18.69 6.35 -1.65
CA LEU A 46 -19.92 5.74 -2.18
C LEU A 46 -20.83 6.68 -2.97
N ASN A 47 -20.67 8.00 -2.86
CA ASN A 47 -21.66 8.91 -3.46
C ASN A 47 -21.71 8.74 -4.99
N PRO A 48 -22.88 8.56 -5.64
CA PRO A 48 -22.95 8.41 -7.09
C PRO A 48 -22.62 9.69 -7.86
N SER A 49 -22.75 10.87 -7.23
CA SER A 49 -22.38 12.15 -7.84
C SER A 49 -20.87 12.36 -7.76
N ALA A 50 -20.20 12.38 -8.92
CA ALA A 50 -18.78 12.70 -9.02
C ALA A 50 -18.44 14.06 -8.38
N GLU A 51 -19.35 15.02 -8.45
CA GLU A 51 -19.15 16.34 -7.85
C GLU A 51 -19.16 16.31 -6.32
N ILE A 52 -20.10 15.58 -5.71
CA ILE A 52 -20.19 15.45 -4.25
C ILE A 52 -19.05 14.58 -3.74
N LYS A 53 -18.74 13.49 -4.45
CA LYS A 53 -17.62 12.60 -4.14
C LYS A 53 -16.29 13.36 -4.17
N GLY A 54 -16.01 14.07 -5.27
CA GLY A 54 -14.79 14.87 -5.44
C GLY A 54 -14.69 16.02 -4.43
N LEU A 55 -15.80 16.72 -4.15
CA LEU A 55 -15.83 17.75 -3.10
C LEU A 55 -15.53 17.17 -1.71
N SER A 56 -16.09 16.00 -1.38
CA SER A 56 -15.82 15.34 -0.10
C SER A 56 -14.33 14.95 0.03
N ARG A 57 -13.73 14.42 -1.04
CA ARG A 57 -12.28 14.12 -1.10
C ARG A 57 -11.43 15.38 -0.91
N PHE A 58 -11.73 16.43 -1.67
CA PHE A 58 -11.04 17.70 -1.58
C PHE A 58 -11.07 18.28 -0.16
N LEU A 59 -12.24 18.28 0.49
CA LEU A 59 -12.40 18.81 1.85
C LEU A 59 -11.60 18.01 2.87
N ILE A 60 -11.63 16.68 2.81
CA ILE A 60 -10.85 15.81 3.69
C ILE A 60 -9.36 16.03 3.49
N LYS A 61 -8.87 16.01 2.25
CA LYS A 61 -7.44 16.20 1.94
C LYS A 61 -6.95 17.59 2.37
N SER A 62 -7.78 18.62 2.17
CA SER A 62 -7.45 19.98 2.60
C SER A 62 -7.42 20.10 4.12
N ALA A 63 -8.39 19.52 4.81
CA ALA A 63 -8.44 19.48 6.27
C ALA A 63 -7.25 18.71 6.87
N ALA A 64 -6.80 17.63 6.22
CA ALA A 64 -5.63 16.88 6.63
C ALA A 64 -4.39 17.78 6.68
N LEU A 65 -4.14 18.54 5.61
CA LEU A 65 -3.00 19.48 5.54
C LEU A 65 -3.09 20.57 6.61
N GLU A 66 -4.27 21.17 6.80
CA GLU A 66 -4.50 22.19 7.83
C GLU A 66 -4.25 21.65 9.25
N LEU A 67 -4.50 20.36 9.45
CA LEU A 67 -4.24 19.66 10.72
C LEU A 67 -2.83 19.07 10.83
N GLY A 68 -1.93 19.37 9.89
CA GLY A 68 -0.54 18.91 9.92
C GLY A 68 -0.34 17.45 9.54
N ILE A 69 -1.24 16.88 8.75
CA ILE A 69 -1.15 15.51 8.20
C ILE A 69 -0.76 15.63 6.73
N VAL A 70 0.41 15.11 6.36
CA VAL A 70 1.02 15.36 5.04
C VAL A 70 1.39 14.05 4.37
N ASN A 71 0.78 13.77 3.21
CA ASN A 71 1.25 12.70 2.33
C ASN A 71 2.72 12.94 2.00
N SER A 72 3.59 11.98 2.29
CA SER A 72 5.03 12.12 2.22
C SER A 72 5.66 10.94 1.49
N SER A 73 6.88 11.14 0.99
CA SER A 73 7.73 10.04 0.56
C SER A 73 8.61 9.56 1.71
N ILE A 74 8.78 8.24 1.84
CA ILE A 74 9.66 7.62 2.83
C ILE A 74 11.14 7.69 2.42
N GLN A 75 11.44 8.21 1.22
CA GLN A 75 12.77 8.26 0.61
C GLN A 75 13.88 8.64 1.61
N GLY A 76 13.73 9.76 2.32
CA GLY A 76 14.78 10.24 3.24
C GLY A 76 15.06 9.30 4.42
N LEU A 77 14.03 8.62 4.93
CA LEU A 77 14.22 7.57 5.95
C LEU A 77 15.01 6.38 5.38
N TYR A 78 14.70 5.99 4.15
CA TYR A 78 15.34 4.86 3.46
C TYR A 78 16.78 5.14 3.08
N GLU A 79 17.10 6.36 2.66
CA GLU A 79 18.48 6.79 2.46
C GLU A 79 19.27 6.82 3.77
N ALA A 80 18.67 7.30 4.87
CA ALA A 80 19.32 7.29 6.19
C ALA A 80 19.61 5.87 6.67
N ARG A 81 18.73 4.90 6.35
CA ARG A 81 19.00 3.48 6.59
C ARG A 81 20.14 2.95 5.73
N GLY A 82 20.18 3.30 4.44
CA GLY A 82 21.27 2.92 3.54
C GLY A 82 22.64 3.46 3.99
N ARG A 83 22.67 4.64 4.60
CA ARG A 83 23.86 5.23 5.23
C ARG A 83 24.19 4.65 6.61
N GLY A 84 23.34 3.79 7.17
CA GLY A 84 23.50 3.21 8.50
C GLY A 84 23.22 4.16 9.67
N GLU A 85 22.64 5.34 9.40
CA GLU A 85 22.24 6.33 10.42
C GLU A 85 21.01 5.87 11.21
N VAL A 86 20.20 5.02 10.58
CA VAL A 86 18.93 4.50 11.09
C VAL A 86 18.92 2.97 10.92
N LYS A 87 18.53 2.23 11.97
CA LYS A 87 18.56 0.75 11.97
C LYS A 87 17.68 0.14 13.06
N GLY A 88 17.58 -1.18 13.09
CA GLY A 88 16.99 -1.93 14.21
C GLY A 88 15.46 -2.02 14.21
N PHE A 89 14.82 -1.70 13.09
CA PHE A 89 13.38 -1.89 12.87
C PHE A 89 13.12 -2.27 11.42
N THR A 90 11.92 -2.76 11.14
CA THR A 90 11.45 -3.05 9.78
C THR A 90 10.12 -2.34 9.55
N VAL A 91 9.99 -1.61 8.45
CA VAL A 91 8.76 -0.87 8.14
C VAL A 91 7.64 -1.85 7.74
N PRO A 92 6.50 -1.89 8.44
CA PRO A 92 5.34 -2.61 7.93
C PRO A 92 4.69 -1.80 6.79
N ALA A 93 4.55 -2.42 5.63
CA ALA A 93 3.66 -2.00 4.57
C ALA A 93 2.36 -2.81 4.66
N LEU A 94 1.23 -2.11 4.79
CA LEU A 94 -0.05 -2.67 5.20
C LEU A 94 -1.06 -2.51 4.07
N ASN A 95 -1.43 -3.60 3.39
CA ASN A 95 -2.38 -3.56 2.28
C ASN A 95 -3.82 -3.32 2.77
N ILE A 96 -4.43 -2.22 2.34
CA ILE A 96 -5.74 -1.77 2.82
C ILE A 96 -6.88 -2.29 1.93
N ARG A 97 -7.12 -3.61 1.95
CA ARG A 97 -8.08 -4.28 1.07
C ARG A 97 -9.55 -4.13 1.47
N GLY A 98 -9.85 -4.35 2.75
CA GLY A 98 -11.22 -4.47 3.27
C GLY A 98 -11.40 -3.63 4.53
N MET A 99 -12.62 -3.11 4.73
CA MET A 99 -12.95 -2.17 5.81
C MET A 99 -11.87 -1.07 5.96
N PRO A 100 -11.56 -0.34 4.86
CA PRO A 100 -10.36 0.48 4.77
C PRO A 100 -10.33 1.60 5.82
N TYR A 101 -11.48 2.17 6.16
CA TYR A 101 -11.55 3.23 7.17
C TYR A 101 -11.25 2.69 8.58
N GLU A 102 -11.85 1.56 8.96
CA GLU A 102 -11.65 0.93 10.26
C GLU A 102 -10.22 0.41 10.44
N LEU A 103 -9.65 -0.22 9.41
CA LEU A 103 -8.26 -0.69 9.43
C LEU A 103 -7.28 0.48 9.56
N CYS A 104 -7.44 1.55 8.76
CA CYS A 104 -6.58 2.73 8.87
C CYS A 104 -6.69 3.41 10.24
N ARG A 105 -7.90 3.50 10.81
CA ARG A 105 -8.11 4.03 12.17
C ARG A 105 -7.39 3.19 13.22
N ALA A 106 -7.46 1.86 13.11
CA ALA A 106 -6.72 0.95 13.99
C ALA A 106 -5.20 1.16 13.90
N ILE A 107 -4.67 1.31 12.68
CA ILE A 107 -3.25 1.60 12.44
C ILE A 107 -2.84 2.92 13.10
N PHE A 108 -3.60 4.00 12.90
CA PHE A 108 -3.27 5.31 13.49
C PHE A 108 -3.36 5.31 15.01
N ARG A 109 -4.35 4.66 15.62
CA ARG A 109 -4.41 4.52 17.09
C ARG A 109 -3.19 3.80 17.65
N THR A 110 -2.78 2.69 17.03
CA THR A 110 -1.55 1.98 17.39
C THR A 110 -0.31 2.86 17.20
N ALA A 111 -0.22 3.59 16.08
CA ALA A 111 0.91 4.48 15.80
C ALA A 111 1.04 5.59 16.85
N ILE A 112 -0.06 6.23 17.22
CA ILE A 112 -0.10 7.26 18.28
C ILE A 112 0.31 6.66 19.62
N LYS A 113 -0.29 5.52 20.01
CA LYS A 113 -0.01 4.82 21.27
C LYS A 113 1.46 4.41 21.41
N SER A 114 2.11 4.03 20.31
CA SER A 114 3.49 3.53 20.28
C SER A 114 4.53 4.57 19.84
N ASN A 115 4.11 5.80 19.56
CA ASN A 115 4.95 6.85 18.96
C ASN A 115 5.67 6.36 17.68
N ALA A 116 5.01 5.53 16.88
CA ALA A 116 5.54 5.04 15.63
C ALA A 116 5.33 6.07 14.51
N GLY A 117 6.32 6.21 13.63
CA GLY A 117 6.23 6.99 12.39
C GLY A 117 6.61 6.18 11.15
N ALA A 118 7.35 5.09 11.30
CA ALA A 118 7.83 4.28 10.18
C ALA A 118 6.85 3.13 9.87
N PHE A 119 5.80 3.43 9.12
CA PHE A 119 4.81 2.47 8.61
C PHE A 119 4.19 2.99 7.32
N ILE A 120 3.78 2.10 6.42
CA ILE A 120 3.27 2.42 5.09
C ILE A 120 1.85 1.86 4.94
N PHE A 121 0.96 2.65 4.34
CA PHE A 121 -0.31 2.16 3.81
C PHE A 121 -0.11 1.83 2.33
N GLU A 122 -0.59 0.67 1.88
CA GLU A 122 -0.41 0.30 0.48
C GLU A 122 -1.62 -0.36 -0.13
N LEU A 123 -1.60 -0.45 -1.46
CA LEU A 123 -2.53 -1.26 -2.21
C LEU A 123 -1.89 -1.61 -3.56
N ALA A 124 -1.97 -2.87 -3.97
CA ALA A 124 -1.33 -3.31 -5.20
C ALA A 124 -2.17 -3.02 -6.45
N LYS A 125 -1.56 -2.98 -7.66
CA LYS A 125 -2.28 -2.82 -8.95
C LYS A 125 -3.48 -3.77 -9.06
N SER A 126 -3.28 -5.04 -8.72
CA SER A 126 -4.35 -6.05 -8.75
C SER A 126 -5.42 -5.78 -7.70
N GLU A 127 -5.04 -5.25 -6.54
CA GLU A 127 -5.92 -5.00 -5.39
C GLU A 127 -6.80 -3.79 -5.59
N MET A 128 -6.27 -2.70 -6.16
CA MET A 128 -7.07 -1.58 -6.64
C MET A 128 -8.18 -2.06 -7.59
N SER A 129 -7.84 -3.01 -8.46
CA SER A 129 -8.77 -3.54 -9.46
C SER A 129 -9.89 -4.37 -8.83
N TYR A 130 -9.59 -5.31 -7.91
CA TYR A 130 -10.63 -6.16 -7.34
C TYR A 130 -11.36 -5.57 -6.13
N THR A 131 -10.81 -4.56 -5.46
CA THR A 131 -11.49 -3.81 -4.38
C THR A 131 -12.20 -2.56 -4.91
N PHE A 132 -12.03 -2.23 -6.20
CA PHE A 132 -12.50 -0.99 -6.83
C PHE A 132 -12.00 0.28 -6.11
N GLN A 133 -10.85 0.23 -5.45
CA GLN A 133 -10.27 1.35 -4.72
C GLN A 133 -9.23 2.05 -5.61
N LYS A 134 -9.58 3.22 -6.14
CA LYS A 134 -8.66 4.08 -6.92
C LYS A 134 -7.70 4.85 -5.98
N PRO A 135 -6.53 5.33 -6.44
CA PRO A 135 -5.59 6.08 -5.61
C PRO A 135 -6.18 7.27 -4.84
N HIS A 136 -6.98 8.11 -5.51
CA HIS A 136 -7.66 9.25 -4.87
C HIS A 136 -8.63 8.83 -3.76
N GLU A 137 -9.30 7.68 -3.91
CA GLU A 137 -10.18 7.12 -2.89
C GLU A 137 -9.38 6.67 -1.68
N LEU A 138 -8.36 5.83 -1.91
CA LEU A 138 -7.57 5.25 -0.83
C LEU A 138 -6.87 6.33 0.00
N SER A 139 -6.22 7.29 -0.64
CA SER A 139 -5.57 8.40 0.07
C SER A 139 -6.56 9.20 0.91
N THR A 140 -7.77 9.46 0.39
CA THR A 140 -8.80 10.16 1.16
C THR A 140 -9.22 9.37 2.39
N VAL A 141 -9.41 8.05 2.28
CA VAL A 141 -9.82 7.20 3.41
C VAL A 141 -8.72 7.14 4.48
N ILE A 142 -7.45 7.01 4.07
CA ILE A 142 -6.30 7.03 4.98
C ILE A 142 -6.23 8.38 5.70
N LEU A 143 -6.31 9.49 4.98
CA LEU A 143 -6.25 10.83 5.58
C LEU A 143 -7.44 11.12 6.50
N ALA A 144 -8.64 10.66 6.14
CA ALA A 144 -9.80 10.73 7.03
C ALA A 144 -9.55 9.97 8.33
N ALA A 145 -9.00 8.75 8.26
CA ALA A 145 -8.65 7.98 9.45
C ALA A 145 -7.59 8.68 10.31
N ALA A 146 -6.58 9.30 9.68
CA ALA A 146 -5.56 10.08 10.37
C ALA A 146 -6.18 11.25 11.15
N ILE A 147 -7.08 12.01 10.49
CA ILE A 147 -7.81 13.12 11.11
C ILE A 147 -8.63 12.60 12.30
N LYS A 148 -9.43 11.54 12.08
CA LYS A 148 -10.34 10.95 13.06
C LYS A 148 -9.63 10.59 14.36
N GLU A 149 -8.43 10.02 14.24
CA GLU A 149 -7.64 9.55 15.38
C GLU A 149 -6.67 10.62 15.92
N GLY A 150 -6.58 11.79 15.28
CA GLY A 150 -5.73 12.89 15.74
C GLY A 150 -4.24 12.69 15.46
N PHE A 151 -3.89 11.92 14.43
CA PHE A 151 -2.50 11.78 13.98
C PHE A 151 -1.98 13.08 13.37
N THR A 152 -0.66 13.30 13.45
CA THR A 152 0.04 14.44 12.83
C THR A 152 1.42 14.01 12.36
N GLY A 153 1.88 14.55 11.23
CA GLY A 153 3.15 14.25 10.58
C GLY A 153 3.01 13.58 9.22
N SER A 154 4.07 12.88 8.81
CA SER A 154 4.15 12.18 7.53
C SER A 154 3.17 10.99 7.46
N VAL A 155 2.48 10.87 6.32
CA VAL A 155 1.69 9.70 5.94
C VAL A 155 2.28 9.12 4.67
N PHE A 156 2.74 7.87 4.73
CA PHE A 156 3.34 7.18 3.60
C PHE A 156 2.28 6.30 2.92
N ILE A 157 1.98 6.61 1.66
CA ILE A 157 1.05 5.83 0.83
C ILE A 157 1.83 5.26 -0.34
N GLN A 158 1.70 3.96 -0.55
CA GLN A 158 2.47 3.19 -1.51
C GLN A 158 1.61 2.51 -2.56
N GLY A 159 2.06 2.61 -3.81
CA GLY A 159 1.62 1.73 -4.88
C GLY A 159 2.43 0.44 -4.83
N ASP A 160 1.83 -0.62 -4.30
CA ASP A 160 2.45 -1.94 -4.21
C ASP A 160 2.38 -2.65 -5.58
N HIS A 161 3.38 -3.48 -5.92
CA HIS A 161 3.45 -4.23 -7.17
C HIS A 161 2.80 -3.50 -8.36
N PHE A 162 3.33 -2.35 -8.78
CA PHE A 162 2.99 -1.75 -10.07
C PHE A 162 3.63 -2.62 -11.16
N GLN A 163 3.00 -3.79 -11.32
CA GLN A 163 3.57 -4.96 -11.93
C GLN A 163 3.30 -4.99 -13.43
N VAL A 164 4.33 -5.33 -14.21
CA VAL A 164 4.20 -5.67 -15.62
C VAL A 164 3.57 -7.05 -15.76
N ASN A 165 2.49 -7.17 -16.51
CA ASN A 165 1.96 -8.48 -16.87
C ASN A 165 2.76 -9.07 -18.03
N ALA A 166 3.54 -10.13 -17.78
CA ALA A 166 4.41 -10.76 -18.79
C ALA A 166 3.66 -11.20 -20.05
N LYS A 167 2.41 -11.68 -19.92
CA LYS A 167 1.60 -12.10 -21.08
C LYS A 167 1.17 -10.90 -21.92
N ASN A 168 0.71 -9.83 -21.29
CA ASN A 168 0.34 -8.60 -22.01
C ASN A 168 1.57 -7.97 -22.65
N TYR A 169 2.68 -7.92 -21.92
CA TYR A 169 3.94 -7.39 -22.42
C TYR A 169 4.44 -8.16 -23.65
N ALA A 170 4.39 -9.50 -23.62
CA ALA A 170 4.76 -10.32 -24.79
C ALA A 170 3.83 -10.11 -26.01
N GLN A 171 2.60 -9.66 -25.80
CA GLN A 171 1.65 -9.36 -26.87
C GLN A 171 1.83 -7.95 -27.43
N ASP A 172 1.98 -6.96 -26.56
CA ASP A 172 2.07 -5.54 -26.88
C ASP A 172 2.80 -4.79 -25.74
N PRO A 173 4.15 -4.71 -25.83
CA PRO A 173 4.97 -4.06 -24.80
C PRO A 173 4.57 -2.61 -24.58
N GLU A 174 4.40 -1.83 -25.65
CA GLU A 174 4.09 -0.40 -25.59
C GLU A 174 2.80 -0.15 -24.83
N LYS A 175 1.75 -0.96 -25.11
CA LYS A 175 0.46 -0.83 -24.43
C LYS A 175 0.52 -1.20 -22.95
N GLU A 176 1.23 -2.28 -22.58
CA GLU A 176 1.36 -2.67 -21.16
C GLU A 176 2.11 -1.60 -20.37
N ILE A 177 3.22 -1.07 -20.92
CA ILE A 177 4.00 0.00 -20.28
C ILE A 177 3.21 1.31 -20.22
N ALA A 178 2.48 1.69 -21.28
CA ALA A 178 1.61 2.86 -21.25
C ALA A 178 0.52 2.76 -20.18
N GLY A 179 -0.06 1.56 -19.99
CA GLY A 179 -1.02 1.29 -18.91
C GLY A 179 -0.42 1.48 -17.51
N LEU A 180 0.82 1.02 -17.31
CA LEU A 180 1.56 1.23 -16.06
C LEU A 180 1.94 2.70 -15.82
N LYS A 181 2.40 3.41 -16.85
CA LYS A 181 2.65 4.86 -16.78
C LYS A 181 1.39 5.62 -16.37
N ASN A 182 0.23 5.28 -16.94
CA ASN A 182 -1.05 5.86 -16.53
C ASN A 182 -1.37 5.56 -15.05
N LEU A 183 -1.15 4.32 -14.60
CA LEU A 183 -1.34 3.96 -13.19
C LEU A 183 -0.40 4.74 -12.25
N ILE A 184 0.88 4.88 -12.61
CA ILE A 184 1.88 5.69 -11.90
C ILE A 184 1.39 7.13 -11.77
N GLN A 185 0.99 7.74 -12.89
CA GLN A 185 0.49 9.11 -12.92
C GLN A 185 -0.73 9.30 -12.00
N ASN A 186 -1.69 8.37 -12.06
CA ASN A 186 -2.87 8.38 -11.17
C ASN A 186 -2.50 8.17 -9.71
N GLY A 187 -1.50 7.32 -9.42
CA GLY A 187 -0.95 7.11 -8.08
C GLY A 187 -0.39 8.41 -7.51
N ILE A 188 0.51 9.06 -8.25
CA ILE A 188 1.15 10.33 -7.86
C ILE A 188 0.12 11.44 -7.66
N ALA A 189 -0.84 11.58 -8.58
CA ALA A 189 -1.96 12.52 -8.45
C ALA A 189 -2.84 12.22 -7.22
N GLY A 190 -2.97 10.93 -6.87
CA GLY A 190 -3.65 10.46 -5.65
C GLY A 190 -2.87 10.70 -4.36
N GLY A 191 -1.58 11.06 -4.43
CA GLY A 191 -0.70 11.25 -3.27
C GLY A 191 0.18 10.05 -2.92
N PHE A 192 0.38 9.11 -3.85
CA PHE A 192 1.24 7.95 -3.66
C PHE A 192 2.67 8.36 -3.99
N TYR A 193 3.45 8.71 -2.96
CA TYR A 193 4.84 9.14 -3.10
C TYR A 193 5.85 8.04 -2.77
N ASN A 194 5.37 6.80 -2.81
CA ASN A 194 6.16 5.57 -2.69
C ASN A 194 5.60 4.61 -3.76
N ILE A 195 6.42 4.11 -4.67
CA ILE A 195 5.96 3.31 -5.81
C ILE A 195 6.91 2.13 -5.98
N ASP A 196 6.39 0.93 -5.78
CA ASP A 196 7.13 -0.30 -6.00
C ASP A 196 6.86 -0.82 -7.40
N ILE A 197 7.88 -0.72 -8.26
CA ILE A 197 7.85 -1.23 -9.63
C ILE A 197 8.21 -2.71 -9.59
N ASP A 198 7.33 -3.54 -10.13
CA ASP A 198 7.57 -4.97 -10.27
C ASP A 198 7.65 -5.37 -11.74
N THR A 199 8.88 -5.39 -12.23
CA THR A 199 9.26 -5.86 -13.57
C THR A 199 9.85 -7.27 -13.53
N SER A 200 9.82 -7.94 -12.37
CA SER A 200 10.45 -9.24 -12.16
C SER A 200 9.80 -10.37 -12.97
N THR A 201 8.54 -10.19 -13.36
CA THR A 201 7.81 -11.10 -14.26
C THR A 201 8.42 -11.20 -15.66
N LEU A 202 9.26 -10.23 -16.04
CA LEU A 202 9.96 -10.20 -17.33
C LEU A 202 11.28 -10.97 -17.32
N VAL A 203 11.69 -11.51 -16.17
CA VAL A 203 12.92 -12.32 -16.08
C VAL A 203 12.77 -13.60 -16.92
N ASP A 204 13.71 -13.80 -17.85
CA ASP A 204 13.72 -14.94 -18.77
C ASP A 204 14.92 -15.86 -18.50
N LEU A 205 14.69 -16.91 -17.69
CA LEU A 205 15.70 -17.90 -17.32
C LEU A 205 16.22 -18.73 -18.51
N SER A 206 15.60 -18.67 -19.69
CA SER A 206 16.09 -19.35 -20.90
C SER A 206 17.31 -18.68 -21.51
N LYS A 207 17.61 -17.43 -21.13
CA LYS A 207 18.77 -16.68 -21.62
C LYS A 207 20.07 -17.16 -20.99
N SER A 208 21.17 -16.98 -21.72
CA SER A 208 22.52 -17.31 -21.26
C SER A 208 23.08 -16.21 -20.37
N GLY A 209 23.28 -16.53 -19.09
CA GLY A 209 23.91 -15.63 -18.12
C GLY A 209 22.93 -14.68 -17.44
N VAL A 210 23.21 -14.36 -16.19
CA VAL A 210 22.27 -13.66 -15.29
C VAL A 210 21.89 -12.26 -15.78
N VAL A 211 22.80 -11.54 -16.44
CA VAL A 211 22.51 -10.22 -17.00
C VAL A 211 21.47 -10.29 -18.11
N GLU A 212 21.59 -11.25 -19.03
CA GLU A 212 20.60 -11.40 -20.11
C GLU A 212 19.25 -11.89 -19.59
N GLN A 213 19.25 -12.71 -18.54
CA GLN A 213 18.02 -13.14 -17.87
C GLN A 213 17.28 -11.96 -17.21
N GLN A 214 18.04 -11.02 -16.62
CA GLN A 214 17.51 -9.82 -15.95
C GLN A 214 17.28 -8.63 -16.88
N ARG A 215 17.68 -8.70 -18.16
CA ARG A 215 17.74 -7.55 -19.06
C ARG A 215 16.44 -6.75 -19.13
N ALA A 216 15.34 -7.42 -19.44
CA ALA A 216 14.04 -6.78 -19.52
C ALA A 216 13.56 -6.25 -18.15
N ASN A 217 13.95 -6.91 -17.05
CA ASN A 217 13.60 -6.47 -15.70
C ASN A 217 14.23 -5.10 -15.40
N PHE A 218 15.54 -4.92 -15.58
CA PHE A 218 16.16 -3.63 -15.30
C PHE A 218 15.89 -2.57 -16.38
N GLU A 219 15.78 -2.91 -17.67
CA GLU A 219 15.53 -1.92 -18.74
C GLU A 219 14.15 -1.28 -18.59
N VAL A 220 13.11 -2.09 -18.36
CA VAL A 220 11.75 -1.58 -18.13
C VAL A 220 11.66 -0.89 -16.76
N GLY A 221 12.36 -1.40 -15.74
CA GLY A 221 12.44 -0.76 -14.43
C GLY A 221 13.01 0.67 -14.52
N VAL A 222 14.06 0.87 -15.32
CA VAL A 222 14.63 2.21 -15.57
C VAL A 222 13.64 3.09 -16.31
N GLU A 223 12.98 2.60 -17.38
CA GLU A 223 11.99 3.39 -18.14
C GLU A 223 10.85 3.90 -17.24
N LEU A 224 10.34 3.05 -16.35
CA LEU A 224 9.28 3.42 -15.42
C LEU A 224 9.79 4.36 -14.32
N THR A 225 11.04 4.18 -13.86
CA THR A 225 11.66 5.07 -12.87
C THR A 225 11.91 6.46 -13.44
N GLU A 226 12.41 6.57 -14.67
CA GLU A 226 12.55 7.86 -15.37
C GLU A 226 11.22 8.60 -15.44
N TYR A 227 10.15 7.89 -15.80
CA TYR A 227 8.82 8.46 -15.85
C TYR A 227 8.32 8.94 -14.48
N ILE A 228 8.61 8.20 -13.40
CA ILE A 228 8.33 8.66 -12.03
C ILE A 228 9.08 9.96 -11.74
N ARG A 229 10.38 10.05 -12.09
CA ARG A 229 11.22 11.25 -11.89
C ARG A 229 10.75 12.46 -12.69
N GLU A 230 10.05 12.27 -13.80
CA GLU A 230 9.41 13.35 -14.56
C GLU A 230 8.14 13.90 -13.88
N LEU A 231 7.47 13.08 -13.09
CA LEU A 231 6.19 13.39 -12.46
C LEU A 231 6.31 13.85 -11.00
N GLU A 232 7.51 13.88 -10.44
CA GLU A 232 7.74 14.28 -9.06
C GLU A 232 7.17 15.68 -8.77
N PRO A 233 6.33 15.81 -7.73
CA PRO A 233 5.96 17.13 -7.24
C PRO A 233 7.20 17.88 -6.75
N PHE A 234 7.21 19.20 -6.94
CA PHE A 234 8.31 20.03 -6.46
C PHE A 234 8.56 19.82 -4.95
N GLY A 235 9.80 19.52 -4.59
CA GLY A 235 10.23 19.26 -3.21
C GLY A 235 10.03 17.83 -2.72
N ILE A 236 9.42 16.94 -3.52
CA ILE A 236 9.22 15.54 -3.15
C ILE A 236 10.07 14.64 -4.06
N THR A 237 11.02 13.93 -3.47
CA THR A 237 11.64 12.78 -4.14
C THR A 237 10.82 11.53 -3.83
N ILE A 238 10.22 10.93 -4.86
CA ILE A 238 9.38 9.72 -4.71
C ILE A 238 10.28 8.51 -4.42
N SER A 239 9.93 7.74 -3.39
CA SER A 239 10.59 6.48 -3.08
C SER A 239 10.19 5.44 -4.11
N VAL A 240 11.17 4.82 -4.75
CA VAL A 240 10.95 3.78 -5.76
C VAL A 240 11.50 2.46 -5.24
N GLY A 241 10.69 1.41 -5.27
CA GLY A 241 11.13 0.03 -5.06
C GLY A 241 11.34 -0.70 -6.39
N GLY A 242 12.34 -1.57 -6.44
CA GLY A 242 12.51 -2.55 -7.52
C GLY A 242 12.31 -3.98 -7.00
N GLU A 243 12.24 -4.97 -7.90
CA GLU A 243 12.04 -6.37 -7.52
C GLU A 243 12.91 -7.32 -8.35
N ILE A 244 13.49 -8.32 -7.67
CA ILE A 244 14.15 -9.48 -8.29
C ILE A 244 13.52 -10.78 -7.77
N GLY A 245 13.49 -11.79 -8.63
CA GLY A 245 12.93 -13.10 -8.30
C GLY A 245 11.41 -13.04 -8.19
N GLU A 246 10.71 -13.61 -9.16
CA GLU A 246 9.25 -13.67 -9.12
C GLU A 246 8.78 -14.48 -7.90
N VAL A 247 7.90 -13.88 -7.11
CA VAL A 247 7.29 -14.52 -5.93
C VAL A 247 6.64 -15.86 -6.32
N GLY A 248 6.95 -16.90 -5.57
CA GLY A 248 6.53 -18.28 -5.79
C GLY A 248 7.49 -19.15 -6.61
N LYS A 249 8.62 -18.60 -7.10
CA LYS A 249 9.69 -19.35 -7.79
C LYS A 249 10.92 -19.60 -6.88
N GLU A 250 12.10 -19.76 -7.48
CA GLU A 250 13.37 -19.97 -6.78
C GLU A 250 13.79 -18.75 -5.94
N ASN A 251 14.58 -18.99 -4.91
CA ASN A 251 15.10 -17.92 -4.06
C ASN A 251 16.04 -17.02 -4.85
N SER A 252 15.92 -15.71 -4.63
CA SER A 252 16.84 -14.74 -5.20
C SER A 252 18.26 -14.98 -4.69
N ASN A 253 19.25 -14.61 -5.51
CA ASN A 253 20.65 -14.74 -5.13
C ASN A 253 21.47 -13.46 -5.38
N GLU A 254 22.71 -13.47 -4.91
CA GLU A 254 23.61 -12.31 -5.01
C GLU A 254 23.97 -11.96 -6.47
N GLN A 255 24.09 -12.95 -7.35
CA GLN A 255 24.43 -12.69 -8.75
C GLN A 255 23.29 -11.95 -9.46
N GLU A 256 22.04 -12.35 -9.19
CA GLU A 256 20.84 -11.67 -9.69
C GLU A 256 20.72 -10.25 -9.16
N LEU A 257 20.93 -10.07 -7.85
CA LEU A 257 20.88 -8.75 -7.22
C LEU A 257 21.89 -7.79 -7.84
N LYS A 258 23.14 -8.24 -7.99
CA LYS A 258 24.20 -7.43 -8.60
C LYS A 258 23.92 -7.15 -10.07
N ALA A 259 23.53 -8.18 -10.84
CA ALA A 259 23.19 -8.02 -12.25
C ALA A 259 22.06 -7.01 -12.45
N TYR A 260 21.01 -7.04 -11.61
CA TYR A 260 19.94 -6.05 -11.67
C TYR A 260 20.43 -4.65 -11.30
N LEU A 261 21.02 -4.47 -10.11
CA LEU A 261 21.37 -3.14 -9.59
C LEU A 261 22.50 -2.46 -10.37
N ASP A 262 23.52 -3.19 -10.80
CA ASP A 262 24.64 -2.62 -11.56
C ASP A 262 24.13 -2.06 -12.89
N ASN A 263 23.35 -2.86 -13.63
CA ASN A 263 22.83 -2.46 -14.94
C ASN A 263 21.72 -1.40 -14.81
N PHE A 264 20.86 -1.50 -13.81
CA PHE A 264 19.83 -0.49 -13.52
C PHE A 264 20.47 0.88 -13.27
N ASN A 265 21.46 0.95 -12.37
CA ASN A 265 22.12 2.21 -12.04
C ASN A 265 22.91 2.78 -13.22
N GLU A 266 23.63 1.93 -13.97
CA GLU A 266 24.37 2.37 -15.16
C GLU A 266 23.43 2.95 -16.23
N LEU A 267 22.30 2.28 -16.47
CA LEU A 267 21.32 2.73 -17.46
C LEU A 267 20.59 4.00 -17.01
N LEU A 268 20.18 4.07 -15.75
CA LEU A 268 19.53 5.27 -15.21
C LEU A 268 20.46 6.48 -15.28
N GLU A 269 21.75 6.33 -14.92
CA GLU A 269 22.72 7.43 -15.02
C GLU A 269 22.94 7.87 -16.47
N LYS A 270 22.93 6.93 -17.43
CA LYS A 270 23.04 7.26 -18.86
C LYS A 270 21.80 7.99 -19.38
N ALA A 271 20.61 7.56 -18.96
CA ALA A 271 19.34 8.11 -19.45
C ALA A 271 19.01 9.44 -18.77
N ARG A 272 19.28 9.55 -17.47
CA ARG A 272 19.01 10.73 -16.63
C ARG A 272 20.13 10.95 -15.59
N PRO A 273 21.25 11.62 -15.97
CA PRO A 273 22.39 11.83 -15.08
C PRO A 273 22.02 12.47 -13.75
N GLY A 274 22.48 11.89 -12.64
CA GLY A 274 22.22 12.37 -11.28
C GLY A 274 20.81 12.09 -10.74
N ALA A 275 20.00 11.29 -11.43
CA ALA A 275 18.70 10.88 -10.93
C ALA A 275 18.82 9.96 -9.71
N THR A 276 17.90 10.14 -8.75
CA THR A 276 17.77 9.24 -7.60
C THR A 276 17.31 7.85 -8.07
N THR A 277 18.12 6.83 -7.78
CA THR A 277 17.81 5.42 -8.05
C THR A 277 16.73 4.87 -7.10
N ILE A 278 16.46 3.57 -7.19
CA ILE A 278 15.55 2.89 -6.24
C ILE A 278 16.09 3.02 -4.81
N SER A 279 15.19 2.98 -3.84
CA SER A 279 15.50 3.11 -2.40
C SER A 279 15.51 1.77 -1.66
N LYS A 280 14.90 0.73 -2.25
CA LYS A 280 14.71 -0.60 -1.67
C LYS A 280 14.53 -1.63 -2.78
N ILE A 281 14.69 -2.90 -2.44
CA ILE A 281 14.55 -3.99 -3.40
C ILE A 281 13.83 -5.20 -2.80
N SER A 282 12.77 -5.64 -3.45
CA SER A 282 12.05 -6.87 -3.13
C SER A 282 12.80 -8.08 -3.66
N ILE A 283 12.82 -9.13 -2.84
CA ILE A 283 13.51 -10.39 -3.11
C ILE A 283 12.59 -11.57 -2.82
N GLN A 284 12.85 -12.69 -3.47
CA GLN A 284 12.18 -13.96 -3.20
C GLN A 284 13.00 -14.83 -2.23
N THR A 285 12.35 -15.32 -1.18
CA THR A 285 12.95 -16.10 -0.07
C THR A 285 12.16 -17.38 0.22
N GLY A 286 11.43 -17.90 -0.77
CA GLY A 286 10.65 -19.13 -0.68
C GLY A 286 9.19 -18.91 -0.26
N THR A 287 8.73 -17.65 -0.28
CA THR A 287 7.35 -17.30 0.11
C THR A 287 6.41 -17.20 -1.08
N SER A 288 5.10 -17.18 -0.81
CA SER A 288 4.06 -16.90 -1.80
C SER A 288 3.02 -15.95 -1.23
N HIS A 289 2.44 -15.09 -2.06
CA HIS A 289 1.41 -14.15 -1.61
C HIS A 289 0.17 -14.89 -1.10
N GLY A 290 -0.22 -14.63 0.15
CA GLY A 290 -1.37 -15.26 0.80
C GLY A 290 -1.16 -16.72 1.18
N GLY A 291 0.05 -17.25 1.02
CA GLY A 291 0.44 -18.62 1.31
C GLY A 291 -0.24 -19.67 0.43
N VAL A 292 -0.02 -20.93 0.78
CA VAL A 292 -0.55 -22.07 0.05
C VAL A 292 -1.75 -22.64 0.82
N PRO A 293 -3.00 -22.39 0.38
CA PRO A 293 -4.16 -22.94 1.07
C PRO A 293 -4.21 -24.48 0.89
N LEU A 294 -4.37 -25.18 2.00
CA LEU A 294 -4.56 -26.63 2.06
C LEU A 294 -6.03 -26.99 1.75
N PRO A 295 -6.34 -28.26 1.41
CA PRO A 295 -7.70 -28.69 1.06
C PRO A 295 -8.77 -28.36 2.10
N ASP A 296 -8.39 -28.26 3.37
CA ASP A 296 -9.26 -27.90 4.50
C ASP A 296 -9.43 -26.38 4.71
N GLY A 297 -8.83 -25.55 3.85
CA GLY A 297 -8.89 -24.09 3.92
C GLY A 297 -7.86 -23.45 4.88
N THR A 298 -7.06 -24.25 5.59
CA THR A 298 -5.91 -23.75 6.35
C THR A 298 -4.76 -23.36 5.41
N VAL A 299 -3.72 -22.71 5.93
CA VAL A 299 -2.57 -22.26 5.12
C VAL A 299 -1.33 -23.06 5.51
N ALA A 300 -0.63 -23.60 4.52
CA ALA A 300 0.62 -24.34 4.74
C ALA A 300 1.67 -23.44 5.38
N GLU A 301 2.45 -24.01 6.31
CA GLU A 301 3.61 -23.34 6.88
C GLU A 301 4.66 -23.08 5.79
N VAL A 302 5.14 -21.85 5.73
CA VAL A 302 6.19 -21.44 4.81
C VAL A 302 7.51 -21.37 5.55
N ASN A 303 8.54 -22.02 5.00
CA ASN A 303 9.89 -21.91 5.51
C ASN A 303 10.61 -20.76 4.80
N LEU A 304 10.63 -19.58 5.41
CA LEU A 304 11.34 -18.42 4.87
C LEU A 304 12.85 -18.60 5.01
N ASP A 305 13.57 -18.35 3.91
CA ASP A 305 15.03 -18.35 3.89
C ASP A 305 15.61 -17.05 4.47
N PHE A 306 15.77 -17.07 5.80
CA PHE A 306 16.33 -15.93 6.55
C PHE A 306 17.80 -15.65 6.21
N ASP A 307 18.56 -16.66 5.76
CA ASP A 307 19.95 -16.47 5.39
C ASP A 307 20.07 -15.71 4.08
N THR A 308 19.24 -16.04 3.09
CA THR A 308 19.11 -15.26 1.85
C THR A 308 18.65 -13.83 2.17
N LEU A 309 17.62 -13.65 3.00
CA LEU A 309 17.13 -12.33 3.40
C LEU A 309 18.23 -11.49 4.06
N LYS A 310 18.95 -12.05 5.04
CA LYS A 310 20.07 -11.39 5.71
C LYS A 310 21.16 -10.97 4.73
N LYS A 311 21.57 -11.90 3.86
CA LYS A 311 22.66 -11.70 2.91
C LYS A 311 22.32 -10.60 1.92
N LEU A 312 21.17 -10.68 1.27
CA LEU A 312 20.78 -9.72 0.23
C LEU A 312 20.42 -8.36 0.81
N SER A 313 19.80 -8.31 1.99
CA SER A 313 19.54 -7.04 2.68
C SER A 313 20.84 -6.32 3.03
N ARG A 314 21.86 -7.04 3.53
CA ARG A 314 23.18 -6.47 3.80
C ARG A 314 23.85 -5.92 2.54
N ILE A 315 23.88 -6.69 1.45
CA ILE A 315 24.50 -6.25 0.19
C ILE A 315 23.80 -4.99 -0.35
N SER A 316 22.48 -4.97 -0.31
CA SER A 316 21.67 -3.82 -0.75
C SER A 316 22.05 -2.54 -0.01
N ARG A 317 22.27 -2.61 1.31
CA ARG A 317 22.72 -1.45 2.11
C ARG A 317 24.18 -1.10 1.86
N GLU A 318 25.08 -2.06 2.06
CA GLU A 318 26.53 -1.79 2.13
C GLU A 318 27.16 -1.52 0.76
N SER A 319 26.64 -2.12 -0.31
CA SER A 319 27.21 -1.97 -1.66
C SER A 319 26.45 -0.97 -2.52
N TYR A 320 25.16 -0.73 -2.25
CA TYR A 320 24.29 0.09 -3.11
C TYR A 320 23.61 1.25 -2.38
N GLY A 321 23.75 1.38 -1.06
CA GLY A 321 23.13 2.47 -0.30
C GLY A 321 21.61 2.43 -0.23
N LEU A 322 20.99 1.29 -0.57
CA LEU A 322 19.55 1.07 -0.42
C LEU A 322 19.18 0.90 1.06
N ALA A 323 17.91 1.04 1.43
CA ALA A 323 17.44 0.78 2.80
C ALA A 323 17.63 -0.68 3.25
N GLY A 324 17.67 -1.62 2.28
CA GLY A 324 17.75 -3.05 2.49
C GLY A 324 16.76 -3.81 1.61
N ALA A 325 16.65 -5.12 1.88
CA ALA A 325 15.71 -5.98 1.20
C ALA A 325 14.29 -5.84 1.77
N VAL A 326 13.31 -6.06 0.90
CA VAL A 326 11.88 -6.06 1.20
C VAL A 326 11.36 -7.49 1.15
N GLN A 327 10.53 -7.88 2.12
CA GLN A 327 9.92 -9.21 2.17
C GLN A 327 8.43 -9.15 1.83
N HIS A 328 8.03 -9.87 0.78
CA HIS A 328 6.63 -10.11 0.47
C HIS A 328 6.13 -11.40 1.13
N GLY A 329 4.80 -11.57 1.22
CA GLY A 329 4.21 -12.85 1.64
C GLY A 329 4.47 -13.24 3.11
N ALA A 330 4.83 -12.28 3.97
CA ALA A 330 5.15 -12.55 5.38
C ALA A 330 3.92 -12.91 6.24
N SER A 331 2.69 -12.65 5.75
CA SER A 331 1.44 -12.86 6.52
C SER A 331 1.20 -14.31 6.97
N THR A 332 1.89 -15.29 6.41
CA THR A 332 1.70 -16.72 6.70
C THR A 332 2.82 -17.32 7.55
N LEU A 333 3.75 -16.48 8.02
CA LEU A 333 4.78 -16.91 8.93
C LEU A 333 4.24 -17.02 10.37
N PRO A 334 4.78 -17.95 11.16
CA PRO A 334 4.54 -17.96 12.59
C PRO A 334 4.79 -16.58 13.20
N GLN A 335 3.84 -16.12 14.01
CA GLN A 335 3.86 -14.77 14.59
C GLN A 335 5.12 -14.52 15.43
N ASP A 336 5.60 -15.55 16.11
CA ASP A 336 6.83 -15.49 16.90
C ASP A 336 8.09 -15.32 16.04
N MET A 337 8.05 -15.43 14.71
CA MET A 337 9.21 -15.25 13.84
C MET A 337 9.40 -13.81 13.32
N PHE A 338 8.42 -12.92 13.55
CA PHE A 338 8.47 -11.54 13.03
C PHE A 338 9.63 -10.70 13.61
N TYR A 339 10.16 -11.04 14.79
CA TYR A 339 11.30 -10.34 15.37
C TYR A 339 12.59 -10.47 14.54
N LYS A 340 12.67 -11.51 13.69
CA LYS A 340 13.84 -11.72 12.84
C LYS A 340 13.99 -10.64 11.78
N PHE A 341 12.90 -10.01 11.33
CA PHE A 341 12.99 -8.99 10.29
C PHE A 341 13.83 -7.77 10.74
N PRO A 342 13.56 -7.16 11.92
CA PRO A 342 14.46 -6.15 12.47
C PRO A 342 15.88 -6.66 12.73
N GLU A 343 16.04 -7.86 13.29
CA GLU A 343 17.35 -8.46 13.61
C GLU A 343 18.26 -8.59 12.37
N LEU A 344 17.66 -8.90 11.22
CA LEU A 344 18.35 -9.08 9.95
C LEU A 344 18.41 -7.79 9.13
N GLU A 345 17.95 -6.68 9.69
CA GLU A 345 17.86 -5.37 9.04
C GLU A 345 17.08 -5.45 7.72
N THR A 346 15.99 -6.21 7.68
CA THR A 346 15.00 -6.13 6.60
C THR A 346 14.41 -4.72 6.59
N ALA A 347 14.39 -4.07 5.41
CA ALA A 347 13.94 -2.69 5.31
C ALA A 347 12.43 -2.58 5.54
N GLU A 348 11.68 -3.47 4.88
CA GLU A 348 10.22 -3.42 4.81
C GLU A 348 9.63 -4.82 4.66
N ILE A 349 8.41 -5.03 5.18
CA ILE A 349 7.62 -6.24 4.93
C ILE A 349 6.19 -5.91 4.52
N HIS A 350 5.64 -6.64 3.55
CA HIS A 350 4.28 -6.42 3.03
C HIS A 350 3.29 -7.39 3.69
N LEU A 351 2.19 -6.85 4.21
CA LEU A 351 1.22 -7.57 5.03
C LEU A 351 -0.21 -7.28 4.58
N ALA A 352 -0.95 -8.34 4.25
CA ALA A 352 -2.27 -8.18 3.64
C ALA A 352 -3.29 -9.23 4.08
N THR A 353 -2.99 -10.50 3.79
CA THR A 353 -3.99 -11.57 3.81
C THR A 353 -4.51 -11.85 5.22
N ASP A 354 -3.66 -11.69 6.24
CA ASP A 354 -4.07 -11.88 7.63
C ASP A 354 -5.21 -10.93 8.02
N PHE A 355 -5.12 -9.63 7.66
CA PHE A 355 -6.17 -8.65 7.99
C PHE A 355 -7.51 -9.00 7.34
N GLN A 356 -7.46 -9.38 6.06
CA GLN A 356 -8.65 -9.87 5.35
C GLN A 356 -9.29 -11.04 6.09
N ASN A 357 -8.50 -11.97 6.61
CA ASN A 357 -9.05 -13.17 7.23
C ASN A 357 -9.34 -13.10 8.72
N MET A 358 -8.83 -12.06 9.39
CA MET A 358 -9.43 -11.55 10.61
C MET A 358 -10.82 -10.97 10.34
N ILE A 359 -11.02 -10.14 9.31
CA ILE A 359 -12.33 -9.54 9.00
C ILE A 359 -13.40 -10.61 8.75
N TYR A 360 -13.15 -11.54 7.81
CA TYR A 360 -14.09 -12.64 7.53
C TYR A 360 -14.17 -13.70 8.64
N GLY A 361 -13.20 -13.72 9.55
CA GLY A 361 -13.09 -14.67 10.65
C GLY A 361 -13.68 -14.18 11.97
N SER A 362 -13.91 -12.87 12.10
CA SER A 362 -14.48 -12.27 13.31
C SER A 362 -15.87 -12.84 13.58
N VAL A 363 -16.14 -13.13 14.86
CA VAL A 363 -17.46 -13.55 15.32
C VAL A 363 -18.52 -12.45 15.18
N LEU A 364 -18.09 -11.20 15.01
CA LEU A 364 -18.95 -10.04 14.79
C LEU A 364 -19.35 -9.91 13.31
N PHE A 365 -18.64 -10.55 12.39
CA PHE A 365 -18.96 -10.47 10.97
C PHE A 365 -20.22 -11.29 10.67
N PRO A 366 -21.29 -10.70 10.09
CA PRO A 366 -22.56 -11.40 9.93
C PRO A 366 -22.44 -12.66 9.06
N SER A 367 -22.89 -13.81 9.59
CA SER A 367 -22.82 -15.10 8.90
C SER A 367 -23.57 -15.09 7.58
N ASP A 368 -24.77 -14.50 7.56
CA ASP A 368 -25.63 -14.50 6.38
C ASP A 368 -25.02 -13.65 5.26
N PHE A 369 -24.40 -12.51 5.62
CA PHE A 369 -23.68 -11.67 4.68
C PHE A 369 -22.41 -12.36 4.14
N LYS A 370 -21.69 -13.11 4.99
CA LYS A 370 -20.55 -13.93 4.55
C LYS A 370 -20.97 -14.99 3.53
N GLU A 371 -22.06 -15.70 3.79
CA GLU A 371 -22.58 -16.71 2.87
C GLU A 371 -23.11 -16.11 1.57
N GLU A 372 -23.72 -14.92 1.62
CA GLU A 372 -24.10 -14.16 0.43
C GLU A 372 -22.87 -13.84 -0.44
N ILE A 373 -21.81 -13.29 0.16
CA ILE A 373 -20.55 -13.03 -0.53
C ILE A 373 -20.01 -14.31 -1.15
N TYR A 374 -19.94 -15.41 -0.39
CA TYR A 374 -19.34 -16.65 -0.87
C TYR A 374 -20.17 -17.30 -1.99
N THR A 375 -21.50 -17.20 -1.93
CA THR A 375 -22.39 -17.65 -3.00
C THR A 375 -22.14 -16.86 -4.28
N HIS A 376 -22.11 -15.53 -4.20
CA HIS A 376 -21.77 -14.66 -5.33
C HIS A 376 -20.41 -14.99 -5.94
N LEU A 377 -19.40 -15.25 -5.10
CA LEU A 377 -18.06 -15.59 -5.59
C LEU A 377 -18.03 -16.92 -6.34
N ARG A 378 -18.78 -17.93 -5.88
CA ARG A 378 -18.91 -19.23 -6.57
C ARG A 378 -19.56 -19.08 -7.93
N GLU A 379 -20.52 -18.18 -8.07
CA GLU A 379 -21.23 -17.96 -9.33
C GLU A 379 -20.42 -17.10 -10.29
N LYS A 380 -20.02 -15.89 -9.86
CA LYS A 380 -19.37 -14.90 -10.74
C LYS A 380 -17.96 -15.29 -11.15
N PHE A 381 -17.20 -15.93 -10.25
CA PHE A 381 -15.80 -16.29 -10.49
C PHE A 381 -15.60 -17.80 -10.64
N ALA A 382 -16.65 -18.55 -11.01
CA ALA A 382 -16.59 -20.01 -11.22
C ALA A 382 -15.45 -20.42 -12.18
N ASN A 383 -15.19 -19.60 -13.19
CA ASN A 383 -14.15 -19.81 -14.20
C ASN A 383 -12.71 -19.73 -13.65
N GLU A 384 -12.50 -19.18 -12.46
CA GLU A 384 -11.20 -19.14 -11.79
C GLU A 384 -10.92 -20.40 -10.95
N LYS A 385 -11.94 -21.24 -10.71
CA LYS A 385 -11.78 -22.50 -9.98
C LYS A 385 -11.06 -23.51 -10.86
N LYS A 386 -9.90 -23.97 -10.41
CA LYS A 386 -9.16 -25.05 -11.09
C LYS A 386 -9.78 -26.41 -10.78
N SER A 387 -9.61 -27.37 -11.68
CA SER A 387 -10.20 -28.72 -11.55
C SER A 387 -9.68 -29.51 -10.35
N ASP A 388 -8.49 -29.18 -9.85
CA ASP A 388 -7.80 -29.80 -8.72
C ASP A 388 -8.03 -29.05 -7.39
N GLN A 389 -8.84 -27.99 -7.39
CA GLN A 389 -9.03 -27.12 -6.23
C GLN A 389 -10.33 -27.43 -5.48
N THR A 390 -10.25 -27.55 -4.15
CA THR A 390 -11.45 -27.67 -3.29
C THR A 390 -12.25 -26.36 -3.27
N ASP A 391 -13.48 -26.41 -2.75
CA ASP A 391 -14.29 -25.19 -2.63
C ASP A 391 -13.68 -24.21 -1.63
N GLU A 392 -13.15 -24.72 -0.53
CA GLU A 392 -12.48 -23.98 0.53
C GLU A 392 -11.26 -23.24 -0.01
N GLN A 393 -10.42 -23.93 -0.80
CA GLN A 393 -9.27 -23.32 -1.46
C GLN A 393 -9.70 -22.26 -2.47
N PHE A 394 -10.80 -22.49 -3.20
CA PHE A 394 -11.33 -21.52 -4.16
C PHE A 394 -11.78 -20.24 -3.44
N ILE A 395 -12.65 -20.37 -2.44
CA ILE A 395 -13.15 -19.25 -1.63
C ILE A 395 -12.00 -18.51 -0.94
N TYR A 396 -11.02 -19.23 -0.39
CA TYR A 396 -9.86 -18.61 0.26
C TYR A 396 -9.14 -17.62 -0.68
N LYS A 397 -8.96 -18.00 -1.96
CA LYS A 397 -8.29 -17.17 -2.97
C LYS A 397 -9.17 -16.04 -3.52
N THR A 398 -10.47 -16.26 -3.65
CA THR A 398 -11.39 -15.31 -4.31
C THR A 398 -12.08 -14.33 -3.36
N ARG A 399 -12.19 -14.63 -2.06
CA ARG A 399 -12.88 -13.75 -1.08
C ARG A 399 -12.35 -12.32 -0.96
N LYS A 400 -11.11 -12.07 -1.39
CA LYS A 400 -10.55 -10.72 -1.52
C LYS A 400 -11.36 -9.83 -2.46
N LYS A 401 -12.00 -10.41 -3.48
CA LYS A 401 -12.86 -9.71 -4.45
C LYS A 401 -14.19 -9.29 -3.85
N GLY A 402 -14.65 -9.98 -2.80
CA GLY A 402 -15.89 -9.63 -2.08
C GLY A 402 -15.89 -8.20 -1.55
N PHE A 403 -14.73 -7.66 -1.18
CA PHE A 403 -14.62 -6.28 -0.70
C PHE A 403 -14.96 -5.22 -1.76
N GLY A 404 -14.69 -5.49 -3.04
CA GLY A 404 -15.11 -4.61 -4.13
C GLY A 404 -16.56 -4.84 -4.51
N GLU A 405 -16.93 -6.12 -4.71
CA GLU A 405 -18.28 -6.52 -5.16
C GLU A 405 -19.38 -6.09 -4.19
N PHE A 406 -19.12 -6.10 -2.88
CA PHE A 406 -20.06 -5.73 -1.82
C PHE A 406 -19.62 -4.46 -1.06
N LYS A 407 -18.92 -3.54 -1.75
CA LYS A 407 -18.33 -2.36 -1.12
C LYS A 407 -19.38 -1.58 -0.31
N SER A 408 -20.54 -1.29 -0.88
CA SER A 408 -21.59 -0.50 -0.21
C SER A 408 -22.09 -1.16 1.07
N GLU A 409 -22.23 -2.48 1.06
CA GLU A 409 -22.70 -3.31 2.16
C GLU A 409 -21.67 -3.36 3.29
N PHE A 410 -20.37 -3.49 2.97
CA PHE A 410 -19.29 -3.37 3.97
C PHE A 410 -19.31 -1.99 4.68
N TRP A 411 -19.48 -0.91 3.93
CA TRP A 411 -19.62 0.45 4.48
C TRP A 411 -20.97 0.68 5.21
N GLY A 412 -21.96 -0.16 4.93
CA GLY A 412 -23.28 -0.16 5.54
C GLY A 412 -23.39 -0.99 6.82
N LEU A 413 -22.34 -1.73 7.19
CA LEU A 413 -22.29 -2.47 8.46
C LEU A 413 -22.53 -1.54 9.65
N SER A 414 -23.19 -2.05 10.68
CA SER A 414 -23.48 -1.28 11.90
C SER A 414 -22.19 -0.78 12.54
N THR A 415 -22.26 0.36 13.23
CA THR A 415 -21.11 0.92 13.94
C THR A 415 -20.53 -0.07 14.94
N GLU A 416 -21.38 -0.84 15.64
CA GLU A 416 -20.94 -1.89 16.57
C GLU A 416 -20.05 -2.94 15.90
N ILE A 417 -20.45 -3.45 14.72
CA ILE A 417 -19.65 -4.43 13.97
C ILE A 417 -18.35 -3.80 13.47
N ARG A 418 -18.45 -2.59 12.88
CA ARG A 418 -17.28 -1.88 12.32
C ARG A 418 -16.23 -1.57 13.39
N GLU A 419 -16.65 -1.04 14.53
CA GLU A 419 -15.75 -0.70 15.64
C GLU A 419 -15.21 -1.95 16.35
N GLY A 420 -16.04 -2.99 16.51
CA GLY A 420 -15.61 -4.25 17.11
C GLY A 420 -14.52 -4.96 16.30
N ILE A 421 -14.72 -5.12 14.98
CA ILE A 421 -13.70 -5.65 14.07
C ILE A 421 -12.47 -4.72 14.04
N GLY A 422 -12.69 -3.41 14.02
CA GLY A 422 -11.62 -2.42 14.12
C GLY A 422 -10.75 -2.60 15.37
N LYS A 423 -11.32 -3.05 16.49
CA LYS A 423 -10.55 -3.32 17.72
C LYS A 423 -9.74 -4.62 17.65
N GLU A 424 -10.26 -5.65 17.00
CA GLU A 424 -9.50 -6.88 16.71
C GLU A 424 -8.28 -6.55 15.84
N LEU A 425 -8.47 -5.76 14.78
CA LEU A 425 -7.41 -5.29 13.90
C LEU A 425 -6.37 -4.44 14.65
N GLU A 426 -6.80 -3.55 15.55
CA GLU A 426 -5.89 -2.75 16.40
C GLU A 426 -5.01 -3.63 17.29
N THR A 427 -5.57 -4.71 17.86
CA THR A 427 -4.78 -5.68 18.65
C THR A 427 -3.70 -6.34 17.81
N LYS A 428 -4.01 -6.66 16.54
CA LYS A 428 -3.01 -7.17 15.60
C LYS A 428 -1.96 -6.11 15.24
N MET A 429 -2.36 -4.85 15.07
CA MET A 429 -1.43 -3.76 14.79
C MET A 429 -0.45 -3.57 15.95
N ASP A 430 -0.94 -3.56 17.19
CA ASP A 430 -0.10 -3.47 18.40
C ASP A 430 0.96 -4.58 18.43
N PHE A 431 0.56 -5.81 18.09
CA PHE A 431 1.46 -6.94 17.98
C PHE A 431 2.52 -6.74 16.90
N LEU A 432 2.12 -6.38 15.68
CA LEU A 432 3.03 -6.20 14.55
C LEU A 432 4.02 -5.06 14.79
N PHE A 433 3.54 -3.92 15.29
CA PHE A 433 4.39 -2.76 15.57
C PHE A 433 5.44 -3.11 16.63
N ASN A 434 5.08 -3.96 17.61
CA ASN A 434 6.02 -4.47 18.59
C ASN A 434 7.07 -5.40 17.99
N LYS A 435 6.66 -6.39 17.20
CA LYS A 435 7.59 -7.37 16.63
C LYS A 435 8.51 -6.79 15.58
N LEU A 436 8.06 -5.76 14.87
CA LEU A 436 8.85 -5.07 13.86
C LEU A 436 9.67 -3.90 14.42
N ALA A 437 9.64 -3.71 15.75
CA ALA A 437 10.42 -2.72 16.47
C ALA A 437 10.21 -1.27 15.99
N VAL A 438 9.02 -0.94 15.49
CA VAL A 438 8.73 0.40 14.94
C VAL A 438 8.26 1.41 15.99
N GLN A 439 8.23 1.05 17.28
CA GLN A 439 7.90 1.99 18.35
C GLN A 439 8.96 3.10 18.45
N ASN A 440 8.52 4.31 18.78
CA ASN A 440 9.37 5.51 18.89
C ASN A 440 10.12 5.88 17.60
N THR A 441 9.72 5.36 16.44
CA THR A 441 10.33 5.72 15.16
C THR A 441 9.90 7.12 14.65
N LYS A 442 8.91 7.76 15.27
CA LYS A 442 8.42 9.09 14.86
C LYS A 442 9.54 10.14 14.83
N ASP A 443 10.44 10.14 15.82
CA ASP A 443 11.56 11.08 15.87
C ASP A 443 12.56 10.85 14.74
N CYS A 444 12.74 9.60 14.33
CA CYS A 444 13.59 9.24 13.21
C CYS A 444 12.99 9.74 11.90
N VAL A 445 11.68 9.51 11.69
CA VAL A 445 10.96 10.01 10.52
C VAL A 445 11.02 11.54 10.45
N ASN A 446 10.70 12.24 11.54
CA ASN A 446 10.73 13.71 11.57
C ASN A 446 12.11 14.31 11.26
N LYS A 447 13.20 13.58 11.56
CA LYS A 447 14.57 14.02 11.26
C LYS A 447 14.99 13.77 9.81
N THR A 448 14.37 12.81 9.15
CA THR A 448 14.83 12.29 7.85
C THR A 448 13.87 12.59 6.71
N VAL A 449 12.61 12.90 7.02
CA VAL A 449 11.56 13.18 6.05
C VAL A 449 11.09 14.62 6.20
N GLU A 450 11.20 15.39 5.11
CA GLU A 450 10.67 16.75 5.04
C GLU A 450 9.17 16.74 4.72
N LEU A 451 8.40 17.58 5.41
CA LEU A 451 6.98 17.75 5.16
C LEU A 451 6.77 18.77 4.03
N VAL A 452 6.41 18.27 2.85
CA VAL A 452 6.13 19.11 1.67
C VAL A 452 4.63 19.05 1.35
N PRO A 453 3.84 20.08 1.73
CA PRO A 453 2.40 20.05 1.53
C PRO A 453 2.02 20.29 0.07
N ILE A 454 1.41 19.28 -0.57
CA ILE A 454 0.81 19.39 -1.90
C ILE A 454 -0.69 19.63 -1.74
N ARG A 455 -1.15 20.85 -2.08
CA ARG A 455 -2.56 21.21 -1.97
C ARG A 455 -3.41 20.42 -2.99
N PRO A 456 -4.50 19.75 -2.55
CA PRO A 456 -5.39 19.09 -3.49
C PRO A 456 -6.12 20.13 -4.35
N LYS A 457 -6.47 19.77 -5.59
CA LYS A 457 -7.32 20.60 -6.45
C LYS A 457 -8.69 19.96 -6.58
N LEU A 458 -9.74 20.74 -6.34
CA LEU A 458 -11.12 20.25 -6.43
C LEU A 458 -11.45 19.65 -7.80
N GLU A 459 -10.99 20.29 -8.88
CA GLU A 459 -11.22 19.81 -10.25
C GLU A 459 -10.59 18.43 -10.49
N GLU A 460 -9.37 18.20 -10.00
CA GLU A 460 -8.68 16.91 -10.12
C GLU A 460 -9.42 15.82 -9.33
N GLU A 461 -9.91 16.13 -8.13
CA GLU A 461 -10.71 15.19 -7.33
C GLU A 461 -12.05 14.85 -7.97
N VAL A 462 -12.72 15.81 -8.63
CA VAL A 462 -13.98 15.57 -9.35
C VAL A 462 -13.72 14.73 -10.60
N THR A 463 -12.68 15.06 -11.38
CA THR A 463 -12.30 14.30 -12.58
C THR A 463 -11.91 12.86 -12.23
N ALA A 464 -11.21 12.63 -11.12
CA ALA A 464 -10.86 11.28 -10.64
C ALA A 464 -12.09 10.44 -10.20
N CYS A 465 -13.25 11.07 -10.01
CA CYS A 465 -14.52 10.41 -9.69
C CYS A 465 -15.38 10.08 -10.92
N GLN A 466 -15.03 10.61 -12.09
CA GLN A 466 -15.60 10.20 -13.38
C GLN A 466 -15.02 8.83 -13.80
#